data_AF-A0A522QED0-F1
#
_entry.id   AF-A0A522QED0-F1
#
_cell.length_a   1.000
_cell.length_b   1.000
_cell.length_c   1.000
_cell.angle_alpha   90.00
_cell.angle_beta   90.00
_cell.angle_gamma   90.00
#
_symmetry.space_group_name_H-M   'P 1'
#
loop_
_entity.id
_entity.type
_entity.pdbx_description
1 polymer ?
#
loop_
_entity_poly.entity_id
_entity_poly.type
_entity_poly.pdbx_seq_one_letter_code
_entity_poly.pdbx_strand_id
1 'polypeptide(L)'
;MNITYDPIRALVTRHHDLLDQNPYAYFDLRYTYDAEWCAQLCTNAHETDAGHAILAEGQGATPEEACESALKDYQERRPAEEPAVCE
;
A
#
# COMPACT_ATOMS: atom_id res chain seq x y z
N MET A 1 -16.14 -5.26 -22.78
CA MET A 1 -15.90 -5.86 -21.45
C MET A 1 -15.52 -4.71 -20.54
N ASN A 2 -16.43 -4.23 -19.69
CA ASN A 2 -16.06 -3.22 -18.70
C ASN A 2 -15.13 -3.90 -17.71
N ILE A 3 -13.87 -3.49 -17.67
CA ILE A 3 -12.98 -3.90 -16.59
C ILE A 3 -13.40 -3.06 -15.39
N THR A 4 -14.18 -3.65 -14.49
CA THR A 4 -14.52 -3.04 -13.21
C THR A 4 -13.22 -2.81 -12.44
N TYR A 5 -13.07 -1.62 -11.86
CA TYR A 5 -11.90 -1.29 -11.03
C TYR A 5 -11.82 -2.26 -9.83
N ASP A 6 -10.62 -2.79 -9.58
CA ASP A 6 -10.33 -3.74 -8.50
C ASP A 6 -9.19 -3.17 -7.62
N PRO A 7 -9.52 -2.54 -6.48
CA PRO A 7 -8.55 -1.90 -5.60
C PRO A 7 -7.60 -2.91 -4.93
N ILE A 8 -8.05 -4.14 -4.69
CA ILE A 8 -7.21 -5.19 -4.10
C ILE A 8 -6.10 -5.54 -5.09
N ARG A 9 -6.47 -5.81 -6.34
CA ARG A 9 -5.51 -6.12 -7.40
C ARG A 9 -4.56 -4.95 -7.68
N ALA A 10 -5.06 -3.72 -7.63
CA ALA A 10 -4.22 -2.53 -7.78
C ALA A 10 -3.17 -2.42 -6.66
N LEU A 11 -3.56 -2.67 -5.40
CA LEU A 11 -2.63 -2.61 -4.26
C LEU A 11 -1.60 -3.75 -4.29
N VAL A 12 -2.02 -4.98 -4.66
CA VAL A 12 -1.10 -6.12 -4.88
C VAL A 12 -0.12 -5.85 -6.03
N THR A 13 -0.58 -5.20 -7.11
CA THR A 13 0.31 -4.79 -8.20
C THR A 13 1.35 -3.80 -7.69
N ARG A 14 0.95 -2.88 -6.81
CA ARG A 14 1.89 -1.93 -6.20
C ARG A 14 2.90 -2.60 -5.28
N HIS A 15 2.48 -3.60 -4.51
CA HIS A 15 3.39 -4.45 -3.74
C HIS A 15 4.42 -5.14 -4.64
N HIS A 16 3.99 -5.70 -5.77
CA HIS A 16 4.88 -6.32 -6.73
C HIS A 16 5.96 -5.34 -7.25
N ASP A 17 5.58 -4.12 -7.62
CA ASP A 17 6.56 -3.08 -8.03
C ASP A 17 7.57 -2.73 -6.93
N LEU A 18 7.17 -2.82 -5.67
CA LEU A 18 8.05 -2.54 -4.53
C LEU A 18 9.06 -3.66 -4.30
N LEU A 19 8.73 -4.92 -4.65
CA LEU A 19 9.65 -6.04 -4.51
C LEU A 19 10.90 -5.92 -5.37
N ASP A 20 10.80 -5.25 -6.53
CA ASP A 20 11.97 -4.98 -7.40
C ASP A 20 13.01 -4.08 -6.72
N GLN A 21 12.57 -3.20 -5.82
CA GLN A 21 13.42 -2.26 -5.07
C GLN A 21 13.78 -2.79 -3.68
N ASN A 22 12.88 -3.55 -3.08
CA ASN A 22 13.00 -4.06 -1.72
C ASN A 22 12.34 -5.44 -1.59
N PRO A 23 13.11 -6.54 -1.61
CA PRO A 23 12.57 -7.90 -1.58
C PRO A 23 11.90 -8.27 -0.24
N TYR A 24 12.02 -7.42 0.79
CA TYR A 24 11.40 -7.60 2.10
C TYR A 24 10.09 -6.82 2.25
N ALA A 25 9.67 -6.08 1.21
CA ALA A 25 8.39 -5.40 1.22
C ALA A 25 7.25 -6.43 1.32
N TYR A 26 6.25 -6.15 2.15
CA TYR A 26 5.10 -7.03 2.31
C TYR A 26 3.78 -6.26 2.23
N PHE A 27 2.75 -7.01 1.88
CA PHE A 27 1.36 -6.60 1.84
C PHE A 27 0.58 -7.36 2.91
N ASP A 28 -0.23 -6.65 3.68
CA ASP A 28 -1.15 -7.23 4.65
C ASP A 28 -2.57 -6.73 4.40
N LEU A 29 -3.53 -7.66 4.41
CA LEU A 29 -4.96 -7.40 4.33
C LEU A 29 -5.64 -8.28 5.38
N ARG A 30 -6.14 -7.63 6.43
CA ARG A 30 -6.66 -8.32 7.62
C ARG A 30 -7.97 -7.70 8.08
N TYR A 31 -8.84 -8.54 8.63
CA TYR A 31 -10.00 -8.08 9.40
C TYR A 31 -9.64 -8.09 10.88
N THR A 32 -9.89 -6.98 11.56
CA THR A 32 -9.68 -6.81 13.00
C THR A 32 -11.00 -6.43 13.66
N TYR A 33 -11.19 -6.86 14.92
CA TYR A 33 -12.43 -6.58 15.65
C TYR A 33 -12.63 -5.08 15.90
N ASP A 34 -11.55 -4.33 16.11
CA ASP A 34 -11.62 -2.91 16.51
C ASP A 34 -11.57 -1.93 15.32
N ALA A 35 -11.00 -2.33 14.17
CA ALA A 35 -10.77 -1.45 13.02
C ALA A 35 -11.30 -2.02 11.69
N GLU A 36 -12.14 -3.06 11.75
CA GLU A 36 -12.71 -3.74 10.58
C GLU A 36 -11.62 -4.19 9.60
N TRP A 37 -11.77 -3.95 8.29
CA TRP A 37 -10.75 -4.28 7.31
C TRP A 37 -9.63 -3.25 7.29
N CYS A 38 -8.39 -3.74 7.36
CA CYS A 38 -7.17 -2.95 7.26
C CYS A 38 -6.29 -3.47 6.13
N ALA A 39 -5.73 -2.57 5.33
CA ALA A 39 -4.76 -2.87 4.28
C ALA A 39 -3.47 -2.06 4.50
N GLN A 40 -2.30 -2.69 4.40
CA GLN A 40 -1.01 -2.02 4.57
C GLN A 40 0.05 -2.49 3.56
N LEU A 41 0.92 -1.57 3.15
CA LEU A 41 2.19 -1.85 2.46
C LEU A 41 3.34 -1.38 3.34
N CYS A 42 4.33 -2.24 3.55
CA CYS A 42 5.45 -1.97 4.44
C CYS A 42 6.78 -2.31 3.76
N THR A 43 7.86 -1.65 4.17
CA THR A 43 9.23 -1.89 3.65
C THR A 43 9.90 -3.15 4.22
N ASN A 44 9.51 -3.63 5.39
CA ASN A 44 10.24 -4.66 6.12
C ASN A 44 9.37 -5.19 7.24
N ALA A 45 9.50 -6.50 7.54
CA ALA A 45 8.81 -7.12 8.65
C ALA A 45 9.08 -6.36 9.96
N HIS A 46 8.03 -6.14 10.74
CA HIS A 46 8.02 -5.35 11.98
C HIS A 46 9.13 -5.72 12.98
N GLU A 47 9.69 -6.93 12.88
CA GLU A 47 10.63 -7.47 13.87
C GLU A 47 12.12 -7.25 13.54
N THR A 48 12.50 -6.85 12.32
CA THR A 48 13.92 -6.92 11.90
C THR A 48 14.62 -5.59 11.62
N ASP A 49 13.96 -4.44 11.74
CA ASP A 49 14.60 -3.17 11.40
C ASP A 49 14.04 -1.96 12.14
N ALA A 50 14.91 -1.02 12.50
CA ALA A 50 14.54 0.29 13.06
C ALA A 50 13.90 1.22 11.99
N GLY A 51 13.88 0.78 10.73
CA GLY A 51 13.25 1.43 9.58
C GLY A 51 11.91 0.83 9.15
N HIS A 52 11.07 0.34 10.07
CA HIS A 52 9.68 -0.06 9.76
C HIS A 52 8.87 1.15 9.27
N ALA A 53 8.84 1.35 7.95
CA ALA A 53 8.07 2.40 7.32
C ALA A 53 6.80 1.82 6.71
N ILE A 54 5.66 2.24 7.24
CA ILE A 54 4.35 2.05 6.59
C ILE A 54 4.33 2.98 5.37
N LEU A 55 4.37 2.37 4.19
CA LEU A 55 4.34 3.06 2.90
C LEU A 55 2.91 3.45 2.50
N ALA A 56 1.96 2.58 2.83
CA ALA A 56 0.53 2.77 2.60
C ALA A 56 -0.24 2.15 3.75
N GLU A 57 -1.30 2.80 4.21
CA GLU A 57 -2.30 2.19 5.07
C GLU A 57 -3.71 2.68 4.81
N GLY A 58 -4.68 1.80 4.98
CA GLY A 58 -6.09 2.10 4.78
C GLY A 58 -6.99 1.22 5.62
N GLN A 59 -8.18 1.73 5.89
CA GLN A 59 -9.24 1.04 6.63
C GLN A 59 -10.57 1.17 5.89
N GLY A 60 -11.47 0.20 6.08
CA GLY A 60 -12.80 0.21 5.47
C GLY A 60 -13.73 -0.86 6.00
N ALA A 61 -15.02 -0.75 5.66
CA ALA A 61 -16.02 -1.75 6.00
C ALA A 61 -15.92 -2.99 5.10
N THR A 62 -15.23 -2.87 3.96
CA THR A 62 -14.93 -3.95 3.01
C THR A 62 -13.43 -4.02 2.73
N PRO A 63 -12.89 -5.18 2.29
CA PRO A 63 -11.49 -5.26 1.88
C PRO A 63 -11.19 -4.32 0.69
N GLU A 64 -12.15 -4.11 -0.21
CA GLU A 64 -12.02 -3.17 -1.32
C GLU A 64 -11.86 -1.72 -0.84
N GLU A 65 -12.68 -1.28 0.11
CA GLU A 65 -12.58 0.06 0.70
C GLU A 65 -11.26 0.26 1.45
N ALA A 66 -10.80 -0.75 2.20
CA ALA A 66 -9.52 -0.69 2.88
C ALA A 66 -8.35 -0.56 1.89
N CYS A 67 -8.36 -1.34 0.81
CA CYS A 67 -7.36 -1.24 -0.25
C CYS A 67 -7.43 0.08 -1.02
N GLU A 68 -8.63 0.60 -1.28
CA GLU A 68 -8.80 1.91 -1.94
C GLU A 68 -8.28 3.05 -1.04
N SER A 69 -8.57 3.00 0.25
CA SER A 69 -8.03 3.95 1.23
C SER A 69 -6.51 3.90 1.29
N ALA A 70 -5.91 2.70 1.28
CA ALA A 70 -4.45 2.55 1.29
C ALA A 70 -3.80 3.08 0.01
N LEU A 71 -4.44 2.89 -1.14
CA LEU A 71 -3.95 3.46 -2.40
C LEU A 71 -3.96 4.99 -2.41
N LYS A 72 -4.98 5.61 -1.81
CA LYS A 72 -5.06 7.08 -1.63
C LYS A 72 -3.95 7.58 -0.72
N ASP A 73 -3.80 6.96 0.45
CA ASP A 73 -2.73 7.27 1.41
C ASP A 73 -1.34 7.14 0.77
N TYR A 74 -1.11 6.09 -0.03
CA TYR A 74 0.14 5.91 -0.76
C TYR A 74 0.44 7.04 -1.76
N GLN A 75 -0.59 7.53 -2.45
CA GLN A 75 -0.45 8.66 -3.39
C GLN A 75 -0.14 9.97 -2.67
N GLU A 76 -0.71 10.17 -1.48
CA GLU A 76 -0.51 11.36 -0.65
C GLU A 76 0.86 11.36 0.05
N ARG A 77 1.37 10.19 0.45
CA ARG A 77 2.68 10.02 1.08
C ARG A 77 3.84 10.09 0.10
N ARG A 78 3.63 9.73 -1.17
CA ARG A 78 4.64 9.96 -2.20
C ARG A 78 4.80 11.47 -2.37
N PRO A 79 6.00 12.06 -2.15
CA PRO A 79 6.23 13.39 -2.69
C PRO A 79 5.94 13.32 -4.18
N ALA A 80 5.14 14.25 -4.70
CA ALA A 80 4.96 14.43 -6.13
C ALA A 80 6.35 14.37 -6.76
N GLU A 81 6.55 13.50 -7.75
CA GLU A 81 7.83 13.40 -8.45
C GLU A 81 8.34 14.82 -8.74
N GLU A 82 9.43 15.22 -8.10
CA GLU A 82 10.05 16.52 -8.38
C GLU A 82 10.29 16.55 -9.90
N PRO A 83 9.80 17.58 -10.61
CA PRO A 83 10.01 17.63 -12.05
C PRO A 83 11.52 17.56 -12.29
N ALA A 84 11.94 16.63 -13.15
CA ALA A 84 13.32 16.46 -13.54
C ALA A 84 13.92 17.83 -13.85
N VAL A 85 14.86 18.27 -13.00
CA VAL A 85 15.66 19.46 -13.26
C VAL A 85 16.55 19.10 -14.43
N CYS A 86 16.16 19.52 -15.63
CA CYS A 86 17.07 19.53 -16.77
C CYS A 86 18.12 20.62 -16.53
N GLU A 87 19.37 20.21 -16.30
CA GLU A 87 20.55 21.10 -16.35
C GLU A 87 20.79 21.65 -17.77
#